data_AF-A0A536C0R7-F1
#
_entry.id   AF-A0A536C0R7-F1
#
_cell.length_a   1.000
_cell.length_b   1.000
_cell.length_c   1.000
_cell.angle_alpha   90.00
_cell.angle_beta   90.00
_cell.angle_gamma   90.00
#
_symmetry.space_group_name_H-M   'P 1'
#
loop_
_entity.id
_entity.type
_entity.pdbx_description
1 polymer ?
#
loop_
_entity_poly.entity_id
_entity_poly.type
_entity_poly.pdbx_seq_one_letter_code
_entity_poly.pdbx_strand_id
1 'polypeptide(L)'
;MLPIVARQADAWHAFGSDDSLARKSRLLDQLAEKAGRDPNAILRSASLSLSRPWDQVRRRAAHLRAAGFGYLIAEWPSEGKGRLSEFVEKVLPELAG
;
A
#
# COMPACT_ATOMS: atom_id res chain seq x y z
N MET A 1 4.05 1.00 17.62
CA MET A 1 4.85 0.31 16.57
C MET A 1 5.61 1.25 15.65
N LEU A 2 5.05 2.33 15.11
CA LEU A 2 5.79 3.18 14.14
C LEU A 2 7.19 3.68 14.60
N PRO A 3 7.45 4.01 15.88
CA PRO A 3 8.79 4.41 16.29
C PRO A 3 9.88 3.34 16.11
N ILE A 4 9.56 2.05 16.27
CA ILE A 4 10.54 0.98 16.01
C ILE A 4 10.73 0.77 14.52
N VAL A 5 9.65 0.86 13.73
CA VAL A 5 9.69 0.79 12.26
C VAL A 5 10.60 1.88 11.70
N ALA A 6 10.40 3.12 12.13
CA ALA A 6 11.18 4.27 11.70
C ALA A 6 12.69 4.06 11.89
N ARG A 7 13.09 3.45 13.02
CA ARG A 7 14.50 3.24 13.36
C ARG A 7 15.13 2.01 12.72
N GLN A 8 14.35 0.95 12.47
CA GLN A 8 14.92 -0.40 12.28
C GLN A 8 14.39 -1.15 11.05
N ALA A 9 13.22 -0.80 10.53
CA ALA A 9 12.57 -1.65 9.53
C ALA A 9 12.96 -1.27 8.11
N ASP A 10 13.32 -2.25 7.29
CA ASP A 10 13.49 -2.06 5.84
C ASP A 10 12.15 -2.11 5.09
N ALA A 11 11.14 -2.75 5.69
CA ALA A 11 9.79 -2.79 5.16
C ALA A 11 8.74 -2.72 6.27
N TRP A 12 7.58 -2.13 5.95
CA TRP A 12 6.45 -2.02 6.84
C TRP A 12 5.14 -2.29 6.10
N HIS A 13 4.39 -3.28 6.57
CA HIS A 13 3.05 -3.56 6.10
C HIS A 13 2.00 -2.88 6.97
N ALA A 14 1.00 -2.22 6.34
CA ALA A 14 0.02 -1.41 7.03
C ALA A 14 -1.43 -1.72 6.64
N PHE A 15 -2.32 -1.54 7.62
CA PHE A 15 -3.77 -1.70 7.45
C PHE A 15 -4.52 -0.42 7.85
N GLY A 16 -5.69 -0.23 7.26
CA GLY A 16 -6.64 0.82 7.62
C GLY A 16 -7.30 1.50 6.41
N SER A 17 -8.16 2.48 6.72
CA SER A 17 -8.75 3.37 5.73
C SER A 17 -7.70 4.23 5.02
N ASP A 18 -8.11 4.85 3.91
CA ASP A 18 -7.31 5.79 3.12
C ASP A 18 -6.68 6.88 3.99
N ASP A 19 -7.48 7.59 4.79
CA ASP A 19 -6.98 8.67 5.66
C ASP A 19 -6.03 8.17 6.75
N SER A 20 -6.33 6.98 7.31
CA SER A 20 -5.51 6.38 8.36
C SER A 20 -4.13 5.99 7.82
N LEU A 21 -4.06 5.40 6.62
CA LEU A 21 -2.80 5.03 5.99
C LEU A 21 -1.99 6.25 5.56
N ALA A 22 -2.62 7.27 4.97
CA ALA A 22 -1.94 8.51 4.61
C ALA A 22 -1.37 9.22 5.85
N ARG A 23 -2.13 9.28 6.95
CA ARG A 23 -1.66 9.85 8.22
C ARG A 23 -0.49 9.04 8.80
N LYS A 24 -0.58 7.71 8.82
CA LYS A 24 0.49 6.85 9.34
C LYS A 24 1.76 6.95 8.49
N SER A 25 1.63 7.07 7.16
CA SER A 25 2.76 7.23 6.26
C SER A 25 3.52 8.52 6.56
N ARG A 26 2.82 9.67 6.63
CA ARG A 26 3.44 10.95 7.02
C ARG A 26 4.11 10.91 8.40
N LEU A 27 3.47 10.23 9.36
CA LEU A 27 4.04 10.08 10.70
C LEU A 27 5.30 9.19 10.67
N LEU A 28 5.33 8.16 9.83
CA LEU A 28 6.52 7.33 9.66
C LEU A 28 7.67 8.15 9.09
N ASP A 29 7.41 9.04 8.12
CA ASP A 29 8.42 9.95 7.56
C ASP A 29 9.04 10.82 8.64
N GLN A 30 8.20 11.53 9.41
CA GLN A 30 8.64 12.37 10.52
C GLN A 30 9.47 11.61 11.56
N LEU A 31 9.09 10.37 11.87
CA LEU A 31 9.80 9.54 12.84
C LEU A 31 11.13 9.02 12.30
N ALA A 32 11.22 8.70 11.00
CA ALA A 32 12.45 8.26 10.35
C ALA A 32 13.45 9.42 10.26
N GLU A 33 13.00 10.60 9.85
CA GLU A 33 13.79 11.83 9.83
C GLU A 33 14.31 12.17 11.24
N LYS A 34 13.44 12.13 12.25
CA LYS A 34 13.84 12.34 13.66
C LYS A 34 14.86 11.31 14.15
N ALA A 35 14.87 10.12 13.58
CA ALA A 35 15.86 9.08 13.88
C ALA A 35 17.15 9.19 13.04
N GLY A 36 17.27 10.19 12.16
CA GLY A 36 18.42 10.36 11.28
C GLY A 36 18.46 9.39 10.10
N ARG A 37 17.30 8.85 9.68
CA ARG A 37 17.18 7.88 8.58
C ARG A 37 16.35 8.44 7.45
N ASP A 38 16.70 8.09 6.21
CA ASP A 38 15.90 8.41 5.02
C ASP A 38 14.54 7.66 5.07
N PRO A 39 13.38 8.36 5.06
CA PRO A 39 12.06 7.72 4.97
C PRO A 39 11.86 6.83 3.74
N ASN A 40 12.60 7.06 2.65
CA ASN A 40 12.51 6.27 1.43
C ASN A 40 13.23 4.93 1.53
N ALA A 41 14.10 4.75 2.53
CA ALA A 41 14.73 3.46 2.82
C ALA A 41 13.76 2.43 3.43
N ILE A 42 12.51 2.82 3.72
CA ILE A 42 11.47 1.96 4.28
C ILE A 42 10.43 1.65 3.21
N LEU A 43 10.44 0.41 2.69
CA LEU A 43 9.41 -0.06 1.78
C LEU A 43 8.05 -0.11 2.50
N ARG A 44 7.06 0.59 1.96
CA ARG A 44 5.69 0.58 2.50
C ARG A 44 4.83 -0.38 1.69
N SER A 45 4.20 -1.34 2.37
CA SER A 45 3.25 -2.26 1.76
C SER A 45 1.85 -2.20 2.38
N ALA A 46 0.85 -2.50 1.57
CA ALA A 46 -0.55 -2.54 1.98
C ALA A 46 -1.31 -3.59 1.17
N SER A 47 -2.37 -4.14 1.75
CA SER A 47 -3.26 -5.06 1.04
C SER A 47 -4.22 -4.31 0.12
N LEU A 48 -4.47 -4.92 -1.04
CA LEU A 48 -5.42 -4.46 -2.05
C LEU A 48 -6.46 -5.57 -2.29
N SER A 49 -7.69 -5.32 -1.83
CA SER A 49 -8.80 -6.25 -2.02
C SER A 49 -9.27 -6.23 -3.48
N LEU A 50 -9.32 -7.41 -4.10
CA LEU A 50 -9.81 -7.59 -5.49
C LEU A 50 -11.32 -7.85 -5.57
N SER A 51 -11.97 -8.13 -4.44
CA SER A 51 -13.41 -8.40 -4.32
C SER A 51 -14.26 -7.13 -4.21
N ARG A 52 -13.75 -6.02 -4.77
CA ARG A 52 -14.43 -4.72 -4.84
C ARG A 52 -14.65 -4.34 -6.30
N PRO A 53 -15.66 -3.50 -6.62
CA PRO A 53 -15.81 -2.92 -7.95
C PRO A 53 -14.50 -2.32 -8.47
N TRP A 54 -14.20 -2.48 -9.77
CA TRP A 54 -12.88 -2.15 -10.29
C TRP A 54 -12.52 -0.66 -10.20
N ASP A 55 -13.50 0.23 -10.21
CA ASP A 55 -13.32 1.66 -9.94
C ASP A 55 -12.84 1.90 -8.50
N GLN A 56 -13.34 1.12 -7.52
CA GLN A 56 -12.87 1.18 -6.13
C GLN A 56 -11.46 0.62 -5.99
N VAL A 57 -11.14 -0.49 -6.67
CA VAL A 57 -9.78 -1.08 -6.67
C VAL A 57 -8.77 -0.06 -7.21
N ARG A 58 -9.07 0.57 -8.35
CA ARG A 58 -8.23 1.63 -8.94
C ARG A 58 -8.05 2.82 -8.01
N ARG A 59 -9.15 3.37 -7.46
CA ARG A 59 -9.08 4.49 -6.52
C ARG A 59 -8.24 4.16 -5.29
N ARG A 60 -8.41 2.96 -4.72
CA ARG A 60 -7.63 2.50 -3.57
C ARG A 60 -6.15 2.38 -3.91
N ALA A 61 -5.80 1.78 -5.05
CA ALA A 61 -4.42 1.66 -5.49
C ALA A 61 -3.77 3.04 -5.72
N ALA A 62 -4.48 3.97 -6.36
CA ALA A 62 -4.02 5.35 -6.56
C ALA A 62 -3.80 6.09 -5.24
N HIS A 63 -4.72 5.95 -4.28
CA HIS A 63 -4.59 6.54 -2.95
C HIS A 63 -3.38 5.99 -2.19
N LEU A 64 -3.19 4.67 -2.22
CA LEU A 64 -2.04 4.01 -1.60
C LEU A 64 -0.72 4.51 -2.21
N ARG A 65 -0.64 4.59 -3.55
CA ARG A 65 0.52 5.13 -4.26
C ARG A 65 0.81 6.58 -3.84
N ALA A 66 -0.21 7.44 -3.82
CA ALA A 66 -0.08 8.83 -3.40
C ALA A 66 0.36 8.96 -1.92
N ALA A 67 0.02 7.98 -1.08
CA ALA A 67 0.46 7.90 0.31
C ALA A 67 1.85 7.25 0.47
N GLY A 68 2.56 6.91 -0.60
CA GLY A 68 3.92 6.36 -0.58
C GLY A 68 4.01 4.84 -0.45
N PHE A 69 2.91 4.10 -0.64
CA PHE A 69 2.91 2.64 -0.66
C PHE A 69 3.34 2.12 -2.04
N GLY A 70 4.57 1.61 -2.11
CA GLY A 70 5.17 1.10 -3.35
C GLY A 70 4.95 -0.39 -3.60
N TYR A 71 4.48 -1.15 -2.62
CA TYR A 71 4.26 -2.59 -2.75
C TYR A 71 2.83 -2.98 -2.32
N LEU A 72 1.98 -3.33 -3.29
CA LEU A 72 0.61 -3.72 -3.02
C LEU A 72 0.45 -5.24 -3.05
N ILE A 73 -0.10 -5.81 -1.99
CA ILE A 73 -0.42 -7.23 -1.91
C ILE A 73 -1.84 -7.42 -2.44
N ALA A 74 -1.98 -7.96 -3.64
CA ALA A 74 -3.26 -8.36 -4.19
C ALA A 74 -3.83 -9.53 -3.38
N GLU A 75 -4.93 -9.30 -2.67
CA GLU A 75 -5.57 -10.33 -1.86
C GLU A 75 -6.28 -11.36 -2.75
N TRP A 76 -6.30 -12.62 -2.31
CA TRP A 76 -7.06 -13.65 -3.01
C TRP A 76 -8.56 -13.30 -2.99
N PRO A 77 -9.22 -13.15 -4.15
CA PRO A 77 -10.63 -12.77 -4.21
C PRO A 77 -11.54 -13.94 -3.82
N SER A 78 -12.64 -13.63 -3.13
CA SER A 78 -13.70 -14.61 -2.83
C SER A 78 -14.35 -15.23 -4.08
N GLU A 79 -14.33 -14.48 -5.19
CA GLU A 79 -14.83 -14.86 -6.51
C GLU A 79 -13.89 -15.84 -7.24
N GLY A 80 -12.71 -16.12 -6.66
CA GLY A 80 -11.75 -17.10 -7.14
C GLY A 80 -10.91 -16.65 -8.32
N LYS A 81 -10.27 -17.62 -8.99
CA LYS A 81 -9.23 -17.40 -10.01
C LYS A 81 -9.70 -16.53 -11.20
N GLY A 82 -10.99 -16.59 -11.56
CA GLY A 82 -11.54 -15.77 -12.65
C GLY A 82 -11.37 -14.27 -12.37
N ARG A 83 -11.68 -13.84 -11.13
CA ARG A 83 -11.52 -12.45 -10.68
C ARG A 83 -10.07 -12.00 -10.67
N LEU A 84 -9.16 -12.89 -10.27
CA LEU A 84 -7.71 -12.61 -10.33
C LEU A 84 -7.24 -12.44 -11.78
N SER A 85 -7.72 -13.29 -12.69
CA SER A 85 -7.36 -13.22 -14.12
C SER A 85 -7.83 -11.90 -14.74
N GLU A 86 -9.06 -11.48 -14.46
CA GLU A 86 -9.57 -10.17 -14.88
C GLU A 86 -8.75 -9.00 -14.33
N PHE A 87 -8.32 -9.05 -13.07
CA PHE A 87 -7.45 -8.03 -12.49
C PHE A 87 -6.13 -7.93 -13.25
N VAL A 88 -5.48 -9.06 -13.52
CA VAL A 88 -4.20 -9.13 -14.24
C VAL A 88 -4.33 -8.57 -15.65
N GLU A 89 -5.44 -8.87 -16.35
CA GLU A 89 -5.64 -8.43 -17.73
C GLU A 89 -6.09 -6.97 -17.85
N LYS A 90 -6.98 -6.51 -16.94
CA LYS A 90 -7.72 -5.25 -17.12
C LYS A 90 -7.30 -4.13 -16.19
N VAL A 91 -6.63 -4.41 -15.08
CA VAL A 91 -6.35 -3.41 -14.03
C VAL A 91 -4.86 -3.30 -13.77
N LEU A 92 -4.15 -4.41 -13.62
CA LEU A 92 -2.72 -4.42 -13.33
C LEU A 92 -1.87 -3.60 -14.33
N PRO A 93 -2.12 -3.62 -15.67
CA PRO A 93 -1.32 -2.83 -16.61
C PRO A 93 -1.40 -1.32 -16.35
N GLU A 94 -2.54 -0.84 -15.86
CA GLU A 94 -2.75 0.58 -15.53
C GLU A 94 -2.02 0.97 -14.23
N LEU A 95 -1.82 0.01 -13.33
CA LEU A 95 -1.17 0.22 -12.03
C LEU A 95 0.35 0.02 -12.08
N ALA A 96 0.87 -0.61 -13.12
CA ALA A 96 2.30 -0.88 -13.30
C ALA A 96 3.05 0.24 -14.03
N GLY A 97 2.32 1.19 -14.64
CA GLY A 97 2.87 2.46 -15.14
C GLY A 97 3.23 3.44 -14.03
#